data_AF-A0A9Q1H5T0-F1
#
_entry.id   AF-A0A9Q1H5T0-F1
#
_cell.length_a   1.000
_cell.length_b   1.000
_cell.length_c   1.000
_cell.angle_alpha   90.00
_cell.angle_beta   90.00
_cell.angle_gamma   90.00
#
_symmetry.space_group_name_H-M   'P 1'
#
loop_
_entity.id
_entity.type
_entity.pdbx_description
1 polymer ?
#
loop_
_entity_poly.entity_id
_entity_poly.type
_entity_poly.pdbx_seq_one_letter_code
_entity_poly.pdbx_strand_id
1 'polypeptide(L)'
;MSEHQLEKMKKYFKTSFFIAQYGKPFSDFKLLMELQLHNFGDDDQSKLYTSYLSDKQCKEFIDHIAADILEKNVTTQLDDDCFISILADGSTDRSNTEQEIIFVSMLNNNRAVTQFVTLASVPQANAENIAKELIVTLTDKLKLKNWKNNLVSCCFDGASVNLGCKSGVAVRLTEGAPHIISVHCCAHRLELAIKNIEEPLITEVEKVVQDCYLFYRWSVKNWGELQKVGSLLKISVKRPAKLIGVRWLAHHYRAINAVRFNWPAIVTHLNNVGSSCSADASLKKREQAMTLLDMLRALVFVFMTNFLCSYFAILKEMSLTLQKNDITVDQVVDKVQCVKKSLLKLKMEKELNETIHKDVQIITDTDNKIKVTYHGEMIGISAQQNREKRSQSAKMKETC
;
A
#
# COMPACT_ATOMS: atom_id res chain seq x y z
N MET A 1 3.44 47.05 5.88
CA MET A 1 2.46 46.27 6.65
C MET A 1 2.62 46.64 8.11
N SER A 2 1.55 46.99 8.83
CA SER A 2 1.67 47.28 10.27
C SER A 2 2.00 46.02 11.07
N GLU A 3 2.58 46.17 12.26
CA GLU A 3 2.90 45.04 13.14
C GLU A 3 1.65 44.19 13.45
N HIS A 4 0.52 44.85 13.65
CA HIS A 4 -0.76 44.22 13.86
C HIS A 4 -1.24 43.39 12.65
N GLN A 5 -1.08 43.93 11.43
CA GLN A 5 -1.40 43.19 10.20
C GLN A 5 -0.48 41.97 10.00
N LEU A 6 0.80 42.11 10.35
CA LEU A 6 1.77 41.00 10.28
C LEU A 6 1.36 39.85 11.21
N GLU A 7 1.03 40.17 12.46
CA GLU A 7 0.63 39.15 13.44
C GLU A 7 -0.67 38.43 13.03
N LYS A 8 -1.60 39.18 12.44
CA LYS A 8 -2.81 38.62 11.84
C LYS A 8 -2.48 37.64 10.70
N MET A 9 -1.61 38.03 9.77
CA MET A 9 -1.18 37.14 8.67
C MET A 9 -0.51 35.87 9.20
N LYS A 10 0.34 35.97 10.22
CA LYS A 10 0.95 34.77 10.83
C LYS A 10 -0.09 33.78 11.32
N LYS A 11 -1.21 34.23 11.90
CA LYS A 11 -2.29 33.35 12.37
C LYS A 11 -2.98 32.63 11.21
N TYR A 12 -3.28 33.34 10.12
CA TYR A 12 -3.82 32.70 8.92
C TYR A 12 -2.88 31.65 8.36
N PHE A 13 -1.61 32.00 8.13
CA PHE A 13 -0.60 31.07 7.62
C PHE A 13 -0.42 29.84 8.54
N LYS A 14 -0.36 30.03 9.87
CA LYS A 14 -0.27 28.91 10.82
C LYS A 14 -1.49 27.99 10.77
N THR A 15 -2.69 28.56 10.67
CA THR A 15 -3.94 27.79 10.61
C THR A 15 -4.07 27.04 9.29
N SER A 16 -3.72 27.68 8.17
CA SER A 16 -3.65 27.06 6.85
C SER A 16 -2.59 25.95 6.81
N PHE A 17 -1.41 26.17 7.40
CA PHE A 17 -0.39 25.14 7.54
C PHE A 17 -0.89 23.94 8.34
N PHE A 18 -1.59 24.17 9.47
CA PHE A 18 -2.20 23.10 10.25
C PHE A 18 -3.18 22.28 9.40
N ILE A 19 -4.05 22.94 8.62
CA ILE A 19 -4.99 22.25 7.73
C ILE A 19 -4.24 21.37 6.73
N ALA A 20 -3.21 21.91 6.07
CA ALA A 20 -2.41 21.16 5.12
C ALA A 20 -1.67 19.97 5.77
N GLN A 21 -0.99 20.22 6.89
CA GLN A 21 -0.17 19.22 7.60
C GLN A 21 -0.99 18.02 8.06
N TYR A 22 -2.24 18.23 8.49
CA TYR A 22 -3.13 17.19 8.98
C TYR A 22 -4.15 16.71 7.93
N GLY A 23 -4.03 17.16 6.68
CA GLY A 23 -4.92 16.75 5.58
C GLY A 23 -6.39 17.07 5.83
N LYS A 24 -6.68 18.23 6.44
CA LYS A 24 -8.04 18.68 6.75
C LYS A 24 -8.69 19.35 5.53
N PRO A 25 -10.03 19.30 5.41
CA PRO A 25 -10.74 20.09 4.41
C PRO A 25 -10.44 21.59 4.54
N PHE A 26 -10.32 22.30 3.41
CA PHE A 26 -10.11 23.77 3.44
C PHE A 26 -11.29 24.52 4.06
N SER A 27 -12.49 23.92 4.06
CA SER A 27 -13.67 24.44 4.76
C SER A 27 -13.48 24.58 6.27
N ASP A 28 -12.58 23.80 6.87
CA ASP A 28 -12.30 23.85 8.31
C ASP A 28 -11.58 25.15 8.71
N PHE A 29 -10.97 25.86 7.75
CA PHE A 29 -10.25 27.10 7.99
C PHE A 29 -11.09 28.16 8.68
N LYS A 30 -12.30 28.39 8.17
CA LYS A 30 -13.21 29.37 8.76
C LYS A 30 -13.57 28.99 10.21
N LEU A 31 -13.92 27.72 10.43
CA LEU A 31 -14.29 27.22 11.75
C LEU A 31 -13.13 27.33 12.76
N LEU A 32 -11.91 27.02 12.34
CA LEU A 32 -10.71 27.12 13.18
C LEU A 32 -10.35 28.57 13.48
N MET A 33 -10.55 29.48 12.53
CA MET A 33 -10.36 30.91 12.77
C MET A 33 -11.41 31.48 13.72
N GLU A 34 -12.68 31.09 13.57
CA GLU A 34 -13.78 31.47 14.49
C GLU A 34 -13.52 30.96 15.91
N LEU A 35 -13.05 29.72 16.06
CA LEU A 35 -12.69 29.16 17.36
C LEU A 35 -11.53 29.93 18.02
N GLN A 36 -10.50 30.29 17.25
CA GLN A 36 -9.39 31.10 17.75
C GLN A 36 -9.85 32.48 18.21
N LEU A 37 -10.80 33.09 17.49
CA LEU A 37 -11.40 34.36 17.89
C LEU A 37 -12.19 34.24 19.19
N HIS A 38 -12.99 33.18 19.34
CA HIS A 38 -13.75 32.96 20.56
C HIS A 38 -12.84 32.76 21.79
N ASN A 39 -11.71 32.07 21.62
CA ASN A 39 -10.82 31.75 22.73
C ASN A 39 -9.84 32.89 23.08
N PHE A 40 -9.47 33.74 22.11
CA PHE A 40 -8.35 34.68 22.26
C PHE A 40 -8.59 36.06 21.62
N GLY A 41 -9.80 36.37 21.18
CA GLY A 41 -10.14 37.65 20.54
C GLY A 41 -10.44 38.73 21.58
N ASP A 42 -9.69 39.84 21.56
CA ASP A 42 -10.13 41.10 22.15
C ASP A 42 -11.19 41.76 21.25
N ASP A 43 -12.13 42.52 21.83
CA ASP A 43 -13.27 43.12 21.10
C ASP A 43 -12.84 43.93 19.85
N ASP A 44 -11.70 44.63 19.91
CA ASP A 44 -11.15 45.38 18.78
C ASP A 44 -10.40 44.51 17.76
N GLN A 45 -9.77 43.42 18.20
CA GLN A 45 -9.11 42.48 17.28
C GLN A 45 -10.13 41.65 16.51
N SER A 46 -11.28 41.32 17.12
CA SER A 46 -12.35 40.49 16.53
C SER A 46 -12.85 41.00 15.18
N LYS A 47 -13.00 42.33 15.02
CA LYS A 47 -13.46 42.97 13.78
C LYS A 47 -12.48 42.82 12.62
N LEU A 48 -11.19 42.69 12.91
CA LEU A 48 -10.14 42.59 11.90
C LEU A 48 -10.12 41.22 11.22
N TYR A 49 -10.53 40.14 11.90
CA TYR A 49 -10.49 38.77 11.35
C TYR A 49 -11.64 38.41 10.42
N THR A 50 -12.53 39.35 10.11
CA THR A 50 -13.70 39.12 9.22
C THR A 50 -13.34 38.93 7.73
N SER A 51 -12.12 39.29 7.35
CA SER A 51 -11.57 39.11 6.01
C SER A 51 -10.76 37.82 5.92
N TYR A 52 -10.59 37.28 4.72
CA TYR A 52 -9.77 36.10 4.49
C TYR A 52 -10.27 34.81 5.18
N LEU A 53 -11.58 34.57 5.22
CA LEU A 53 -12.22 33.42 5.90
C LEU A 53 -12.89 32.44 4.95
N SER A 54 -12.33 32.23 3.76
CA SER A 54 -12.83 31.23 2.80
C SER A 54 -11.86 30.07 2.61
N ASP A 55 -12.39 28.98 2.11
CA ASP A 55 -11.64 27.84 1.58
C ASP A 55 -10.65 28.26 0.48
N LYS A 56 -11.05 29.18 -0.41
CA LYS A 56 -10.20 29.75 -1.47
C LYS A 56 -8.98 30.46 -0.90
N GLN A 57 -9.18 31.27 0.14
CA GLN A 57 -8.08 32.00 0.78
C GLN A 57 -7.18 31.05 1.58
N CYS A 58 -7.76 30.03 2.24
CA CYS A 58 -6.97 28.96 2.84
C CYS A 58 -6.06 28.30 1.81
N LYS A 59 -6.60 28.00 0.61
CA LYS A 59 -5.83 27.45 -0.49
C LYS A 59 -4.70 28.40 -0.91
N GLU A 60 -4.98 29.69 -1.12
CA GLU A 60 -3.96 30.68 -1.47
C GLU A 60 -2.83 30.74 -0.43
N PHE A 61 -3.14 30.73 0.87
CA PHE A 61 -2.12 30.69 1.91
C PHE A 61 -1.28 29.40 1.85
N ILE A 62 -1.91 28.24 1.62
CA ILE A 62 -1.21 26.96 1.44
C ILE A 62 -0.31 27.00 0.19
N ASP A 63 -0.79 27.57 -0.91
CA ASP A 63 -0.02 27.70 -2.16
C ASP A 63 1.23 28.57 -1.93
N HIS A 64 1.12 29.67 -1.17
CA HIS A 64 2.25 30.49 -0.77
C HIS A 64 3.23 29.76 0.16
N ILE A 65 2.73 28.99 1.13
CA ILE A 65 3.58 28.14 2.00
C ILE A 65 4.34 27.12 1.15
N ALA A 66 3.64 26.45 0.22
CA ALA A 66 4.24 25.43 -0.63
C ALA A 66 5.32 26.03 -1.54
N ALA A 67 5.08 27.23 -2.11
CA ALA A 67 6.05 27.95 -2.91
C ALA A 67 7.31 28.32 -2.11
N ASP A 68 7.15 28.85 -0.89
CA ASP A 68 8.28 29.21 0.00
C ASP A 68 9.07 27.96 0.43
N ILE A 69 8.40 26.85 0.73
CA ILE A 69 9.06 25.57 1.04
C ILE A 69 9.83 25.04 -0.17
N LEU A 70 9.23 25.05 -1.36
CA LEU A 70 9.88 24.60 -2.60
C LEU A 70 11.12 25.47 -2.89
N GLU A 71 11.01 26.78 -2.69
CA GLU A 71 12.12 27.70 -2.90
C GLU A 71 13.28 27.41 -1.95
N LYS A 72 13.00 27.32 -0.64
CA LYS A 72 14.01 27.06 0.40
C LYS A 72 14.63 25.67 0.31
N ASN A 73 13.82 24.65 0.02
CA ASN A 73 14.28 23.26 0.07
C ASN A 73 14.84 22.75 -1.26
N VAL A 74 14.54 23.40 -2.38
CA VAL A 74 14.92 22.93 -3.70
C VAL A 74 15.58 24.05 -4.50
N THR A 75 14.85 25.09 -4.90
CA THR A 75 15.36 26.00 -5.94
C THR A 75 16.57 26.83 -5.50
N THR A 76 16.68 27.20 -4.21
CA THR A 76 17.86 27.92 -3.69
C THR A 76 19.12 27.05 -3.61
N GLN A 77 18.97 25.72 -3.69
CA GLN A 77 20.06 24.76 -3.69
C GLN A 77 20.43 24.30 -5.11
N LEU A 78 19.70 24.77 -6.13
CA LEU A 78 19.97 24.47 -7.53
C LEU A 78 20.64 25.68 -8.19
N ASP A 79 21.81 25.45 -8.77
CA ASP A 79 22.48 26.37 -9.67
C ASP A 79 22.67 25.74 -11.05
N ASP A 80 23.27 26.48 -11.98
CA ASP A 80 23.49 26.02 -13.35
C ASP A 80 24.51 24.87 -13.45
N ASP A 81 25.27 24.56 -12.38
CA ASP A 81 26.25 23.48 -12.30
C ASP A 81 25.73 22.26 -11.53
N CYS A 82 24.53 22.32 -10.96
CA CYS A 82 23.92 21.23 -10.21
C CYS A 82 23.44 20.10 -11.13
N PHE A 83 23.79 18.86 -10.79
CA PHE A 83 23.21 17.68 -11.42
C PHE A 83 21.99 17.17 -10.67
N ILE A 84 20.93 16.90 -11.41
CA ILE A 84 19.65 16.43 -10.87
C ILE A 84 19.12 15.21 -11.62
N SER A 85 18.25 14.48 -10.94
CA SER A 85 17.44 13.42 -11.53
C SER A 85 15.96 13.73 -11.33
N ILE A 86 15.15 13.57 -12.37
CA ILE A 86 13.70 13.77 -12.28
C ILE A 86 12.99 12.43 -12.10
N LEU A 87 12.02 12.36 -11.21
CA LEU A 87 11.17 11.19 -11.03
C LEU A 87 9.73 11.60 -11.22
N ALA A 88 8.97 10.82 -11.98
CA ALA A 88 7.53 11.03 -12.11
C ALA A 88 6.76 9.72 -12.03
N ASP A 89 5.55 9.79 -11.49
CA ASP A 89 4.59 8.70 -11.42
C ASP A 89 3.17 9.22 -11.68
N GLY A 90 2.44 8.53 -12.54
CA GLY A 90 1.11 8.95 -13.00
C GLY A 90 0.01 8.22 -12.24
N SER A 91 -1.05 8.94 -11.89
CA SER A 91 -2.31 8.34 -11.48
C SER A 91 -3.49 9.18 -11.94
N THR A 92 -4.57 8.52 -12.34
CA THR A 92 -5.83 9.19 -12.65
C THR A 92 -6.57 9.57 -11.37
N ASP A 93 -7.03 10.82 -11.29
CA ASP A 93 -7.82 11.33 -10.17
C ASP A 93 -9.33 11.01 -10.30
N ARG A 94 -10.12 11.44 -9.31
CA ARG A 94 -11.59 11.21 -9.30
C ARG A 94 -12.35 11.94 -10.41
N SER A 95 -11.75 12.97 -11.00
CA SER A 95 -12.32 13.73 -12.12
C SER A 95 -11.96 13.13 -13.48
N ASN A 96 -11.27 11.97 -13.49
CA ASN A 96 -10.74 11.32 -14.69
C ASN A 96 -9.67 12.16 -15.40
N THR A 97 -8.93 12.96 -14.64
CA THR A 97 -7.77 13.72 -15.11
C THR A 97 -6.51 13.04 -14.64
N GLU A 98 -5.50 12.94 -15.52
CA GLU A 98 -4.21 12.38 -15.14
C GLU A 98 -3.42 13.37 -14.29
N GLN A 99 -2.84 12.88 -13.20
CA GLN A 99 -1.99 13.65 -12.31
C GLN A 99 -0.61 13.00 -12.27
N GLU A 100 0.42 13.75 -12.63
CA GLU A 100 1.82 13.36 -12.55
C GLU A 100 2.41 13.92 -11.26
N ILE A 101 2.79 13.03 -10.33
CA ILE A 101 3.55 13.44 -9.16
C ILE A 101 5.02 13.55 -9.55
N ILE A 102 5.62 14.73 -9.37
CA ILE A 102 6.98 15.01 -9.82
C ILE A 102 7.89 15.26 -8.61
N PHE A 103 9.00 14.55 -8.58
CA PHE A 103 10.09 14.72 -7.63
C PHE A 103 11.39 15.04 -8.36
N VAL A 104 12.30 15.69 -7.65
CA VAL A 104 13.69 15.84 -8.06
C VAL A 104 14.60 15.24 -7.00
N SER A 105 15.54 14.41 -7.45
CA SER A 105 16.65 13.94 -6.65
C SER A 105 17.90 14.76 -6.98
N MET A 106 18.56 15.27 -5.95
CA MET A 106 19.72 16.15 -6.05
C MET A 106 20.70 15.87 -4.92
N LEU A 107 21.92 16.39 -5.02
CA LEU A 107 22.89 16.33 -3.93
C LEU A 107 22.76 17.58 -3.06
N ASN A 108 22.53 17.37 -1.76
CA ASN A 108 22.61 18.42 -0.75
C ASN A 108 23.63 17.96 0.31
N ASN A 109 24.68 18.75 0.54
CA ASN A 109 25.76 18.44 1.47
C ASN A 109 26.33 17.02 1.27
N ASN A 110 26.60 16.66 0.00
CA ASN A 110 27.09 15.33 -0.41
C ASN A 110 26.17 14.16 -0.06
N ARG A 111 24.88 14.41 0.17
CA ARG A 111 23.85 13.37 0.36
C ARG A 111 22.79 13.49 -0.71
N ALA A 112 22.37 12.36 -1.26
CA ALA A 112 21.23 12.30 -2.15
C ALA A 112 19.96 12.66 -1.36
N VAL A 113 19.21 13.64 -1.83
CA VAL A 113 17.93 14.04 -1.28
C VAL A 113 16.90 14.06 -2.39
N THR A 114 15.75 13.43 -2.14
CA THR A 114 14.62 13.43 -3.08
C THR A 114 13.54 14.34 -2.52
N GLN A 115 13.20 15.38 -3.29
CA GLN A 115 12.25 16.43 -2.89
C GLN A 115 11.03 16.40 -3.81
N PHE A 116 9.86 16.53 -3.19
CA PHE A 116 8.62 16.73 -3.93
C PHE A 116 8.63 18.13 -4.57
N VAL A 117 8.24 18.21 -5.85
CA VAL A 117 8.18 19.48 -6.58
C VAL A 117 6.74 19.90 -6.80
N THR A 118 5.94 19.03 -7.42
CA THR A 118 4.56 19.36 -7.76
C THR A 118 3.74 18.12 -8.07
N LEU A 119 2.41 18.27 -8.01
CA LEU A 119 1.46 17.34 -8.59
C LEU A 119 0.84 18.05 -9.79
N ALA A 120 1.23 17.63 -10.99
CA ALA A 120 0.90 18.32 -12.21
C ALA A 120 -0.27 17.65 -12.93
N SER A 121 -1.26 18.45 -13.32
CA SER A 121 -2.42 17.96 -14.06
C SER A 121 -2.08 17.91 -15.55
N VAL A 122 -2.17 16.71 -16.13
CA VAL A 122 -1.87 16.49 -17.54
C VAL A 122 -3.19 16.25 -18.28
N PRO A 123 -3.54 17.07 -19.30
CA PRO A 123 -4.82 16.95 -20.01
C PRO A 123 -5.05 15.58 -20.67
N GLN A 124 -3.97 14.94 -21.13
CA GLN A 124 -4.00 13.58 -21.67
C GLN A 124 -2.74 12.84 -21.24
N ALA A 125 -2.90 11.61 -20.75
CA ALA A 125 -1.83 10.70 -20.32
C ALA A 125 -1.03 10.13 -21.51
N ASN A 126 -0.47 11.01 -22.34
CA ASN A 126 0.41 10.66 -23.44
C ASN A 126 1.81 11.22 -23.19
N ALA A 127 2.78 10.59 -23.84
CA ALA A 127 4.18 10.82 -23.57
C ALA A 127 4.65 12.24 -23.95
N GLU A 128 3.96 12.90 -24.89
CA GLU A 128 4.24 14.28 -25.29
C GLU A 128 3.85 15.28 -24.20
N ASN A 129 2.60 15.18 -23.71
CA ASN A 129 2.11 16.08 -22.68
C ASN A 129 2.85 15.89 -21.36
N ILE A 130 3.16 14.66 -20.98
CA ILE A 130 3.95 14.38 -19.78
C ILE A 130 5.36 14.97 -19.93
N ALA A 131 6.07 14.72 -21.04
CA ALA A 131 7.39 15.30 -21.26
C ALA A 131 7.38 16.83 -21.25
N LYS A 132 6.37 17.45 -21.85
CA LYS A 132 6.18 18.90 -21.83
C LYS A 132 6.02 19.43 -20.41
N GLU A 133 5.19 18.78 -19.60
CA GLU A 133 4.96 19.19 -18.21
C GLU A 133 6.21 19.03 -17.33
N LEU A 134 7.01 17.97 -17.57
CA LEU A 134 8.31 17.80 -16.91
C LEU A 134 9.27 18.93 -17.29
N ILE A 135 9.33 19.32 -18.57
CA ILE A 135 10.16 20.44 -19.02
C ILE A 135 9.70 21.75 -18.38
N VAL A 136 8.39 22.03 -18.37
CA VAL A 136 7.81 23.21 -17.69
C VAL A 136 8.16 23.20 -16.20
N THR A 137 8.12 22.04 -15.55
CA THR A 137 8.53 21.92 -14.15
C THR A 137 10.01 22.26 -13.96
N LEU A 138 10.89 21.79 -14.85
CA LEU A 138 12.32 22.10 -14.81
C LEU A 138 12.60 23.59 -15.07
N THR A 139 11.96 24.19 -16.08
CA THR A 139 12.24 25.57 -16.49
C THR A 139 11.52 26.61 -15.63
N ASP A 140 10.25 26.41 -15.33
CA ASP A 140 9.40 27.46 -14.78
C ASP A 140 9.27 27.33 -13.26
N LYS A 141 9.11 26.11 -12.75
CA LYS A 141 8.99 25.86 -11.30
C LYS A 141 10.36 25.81 -10.63
N LEU A 142 11.31 25.09 -11.22
CA LEU A 142 12.66 24.94 -10.67
C LEU A 142 13.64 26.01 -11.16
N LYS A 143 13.26 26.83 -12.15
CA LYS A 143 14.05 27.95 -12.67
C LYS A 143 15.41 27.53 -13.25
N LEU A 144 15.54 26.29 -13.73
CA LEU A 144 16.76 25.77 -14.34
C LEU A 144 16.87 26.26 -15.79
N LYS A 145 17.75 27.23 -16.02
CA LYS A 145 17.99 27.78 -17.37
C LYS A 145 18.62 26.75 -18.28
N ASN A 146 19.56 25.96 -17.75
CA ASN A 146 20.30 24.95 -18.49
C ASN A 146 19.87 23.52 -18.16
N TRP A 147 18.57 23.30 -17.97
CA TRP A 147 18.03 22.01 -17.50
C TRP A 147 18.55 20.80 -18.28
N LYS A 148 18.84 20.96 -19.57
CA LYS A 148 19.39 19.89 -20.43
C LYS A 148 20.74 19.38 -19.95
N ASN A 149 21.60 20.24 -19.41
CA ASN A 149 22.89 19.84 -18.84
C ASN A 149 22.78 19.45 -17.37
N ASN A 150 21.84 20.05 -16.63
CA ASN A 150 21.60 19.73 -15.23
C ASN A 150 20.97 18.34 -15.05
N LEU A 151 20.06 17.96 -15.95
CA LEU A 151 19.34 16.69 -15.86
C LEU A 151 20.24 15.53 -16.31
N VAL A 152 20.64 14.67 -15.38
CA VAL A 152 21.50 13.51 -15.66
C VAL A 152 20.73 12.20 -15.73
N SER A 153 19.56 12.12 -15.10
CA SER A 153 18.74 10.91 -15.18
C SER A 153 17.24 11.20 -15.02
N CYS A 154 16.42 10.27 -15.51
CA CYS A 154 14.99 10.27 -15.29
C CYS A 154 14.53 8.89 -14.80
N CYS A 155 13.59 8.84 -13.86
CA CYS A 155 13.05 7.60 -13.32
C CYS A 155 11.52 7.56 -13.43
N PHE A 156 11.01 6.56 -14.13
CA PHE A 156 9.57 6.36 -14.36
C PHE A 156 9.19 4.90 -14.17
N ASP A 157 7.89 4.60 -14.18
CA ASP A 157 7.40 3.22 -14.29
C ASP A 157 7.72 2.61 -15.66
N GLY A 158 7.42 1.32 -15.81
CA GLY A 158 7.73 0.56 -17.03
C GLY A 158 6.77 0.78 -18.20
N ALA A 159 5.80 1.69 -18.09
CA ALA A 159 4.78 1.84 -19.11
C ALA A 159 5.37 2.31 -20.45
N SER A 160 4.77 1.89 -21.56
CA SER A 160 5.24 2.28 -22.91
C SER A 160 5.18 3.79 -23.13
N VAL A 161 4.24 4.48 -22.47
CA VAL A 161 4.15 5.95 -22.44
C VAL A 161 5.41 6.55 -21.84
N ASN A 162 5.95 5.97 -20.77
CA ASN A 162 7.09 6.53 -20.05
C ASN A 162 8.44 6.08 -20.64
N LEU A 163 8.62 4.77 -20.81
CA LEU A 163 9.90 4.14 -21.19
C LEU A 163 9.88 3.47 -22.58
N GLY A 164 8.87 3.75 -23.41
CA GLY A 164 8.81 3.24 -24.78
C GLY A 164 10.00 3.71 -25.63
N CYS A 165 10.63 2.79 -26.37
CA CYS A 165 11.88 3.05 -27.09
C CYS A 165 11.77 3.99 -28.30
N LYS A 166 10.56 4.27 -28.80
CA LYS A 166 10.34 5.12 -29.98
C LYS A 166 9.79 6.50 -29.64
N SER A 167 8.92 6.57 -28.64
CA SER A 167 8.13 7.75 -28.33
C SER A 167 7.70 7.76 -26.88
N GLY A 168 8.55 7.27 -25.97
CA GLY A 168 8.34 7.40 -24.53
C GLY A 168 8.66 8.82 -24.04
N VAL A 169 8.27 9.12 -22.80
CA VAL A 169 8.69 10.36 -22.10
C VAL A 169 10.21 10.44 -22.04
N ALA A 170 10.89 9.33 -21.69
CA ALA A 170 12.34 9.28 -21.62
C ALA A 170 13.01 9.62 -22.97
N VAL A 171 12.49 9.10 -24.07
CA VAL A 171 12.98 9.41 -25.43
C VAL A 171 12.87 10.91 -25.71
N ARG A 172 11.71 11.52 -25.42
CA ARG A 172 11.51 12.96 -25.61
C ARG A 172 12.40 13.82 -24.73
N LEU A 173 12.67 13.42 -23.49
CA LEU A 173 13.61 14.16 -22.63
C LEU A 173 15.04 14.07 -23.16
N THR A 174 15.42 12.94 -23.76
CA THR A 174 16.74 12.75 -24.37
C THR A 174 16.89 13.45 -25.73
N GLU A 175 15.80 13.93 -26.35
CA GLU A 175 15.82 14.73 -27.59
C GLU A 175 16.47 16.10 -27.31
N GLY A 176 17.80 16.14 -27.48
CA GLY A 176 18.64 17.30 -27.20
C GLY A 176 19.40 17.24 -25.87
N ALA A 177 19.28 16.15 -25.11
CA ALA A 177 20.08 15.84 -23.93
C ALA A 177 20.39 14.33 -23.88
N PRO A 178 21.20 13.81 -24.84
CA PRO A 178 21.39 12.37 -25.03
C PRO A 178 22.16 11.67 -23.91
N HIS A 179 22.74 12.42 -22.97
CA HIS A 179 23.46 11.89 -21.81
C HIS A 179 22.52 11.48 -20.67
N ILE A 180 21.23 11.85 -20.72
CA ILE A 180 20.25 11.49 -19.70
C ILE A 180 20.10 9.97 -19.63
N ILE A 181 20.31 9.42 -18.45
CA ILE A 181 20.10 8.00 -18.19
C ILE A 181 18.64 7.77 -17.81
N SER A 182 17.95 6.94 -18.57
CA SER A 182 16.59 6.52 -18.21
C SER A 182 16.61 5.29 -17.30
N VAL A 183 15.98 5.41 -16.14
CA VAL A 183 15.92 4.38 -15.10
C VAL A 183 14.48 3.88 -14.96
N HIS A 184 14.29 2.58 -15.11
CA HIS A 184 13.03 1.94 -14.77
C HIS A 184 12.94 1.75 -13.26
N CYS A 185 11.92 2.37 -12.64
CA CYS A 185 11.63 2.32 -11.21
C CYS A 185 11.86 0.92 -10.62
N CYS A 186 12.80 0.82 -9.69
CA CYS A 186 13.21 -0.45 -9.09
C CYS A 186 12.05 -1.11 -8.31
N ALA A 187 11.23 -0.31 -7.62
CA ALA A 187 10.07 -0.81 -6.90
C ALA A 187 9.04 -1.42 -7.87
N HIS A 188 8.77 -0.74 -9.00
CA HIS A 188 7.87 -1.24 -10.03
C HIS A 188 8.41 -2.52 -10.69
N ARG A 189 9.71 -2.56 -11.00
CA ARG A 189 10.37 -3.78 -11.53
C ARG A 189 10.23 -4.98 -10.60
N LEU A 190 10.38 -4.78 -9.29
CA LEU A 190 10.18 -5.83 -8.30
C LEU A 190 8.72 -6.33 -8.33
N GLU A 191 7.75 -5.41 -8.35
CA GLU A 191 6.34 -5.78 -8.43
C GLU A 191 6.01 -6.55 -9.72
N LEU A 192 6.51 -6.11 -10.88
CA LEU A 192 6.33 -6.81 -12.15
C LEU A 192 6.96 -8.21 -12.12
N ALA A 193 8.17 -8.34 -11.59
CA ALA A 193 8.86 -9.64 -11.50
C ALA A 193 8.04 -10.67 -10.69
N ILE A 194 7.29 -10.21 -9.70
CA ILE A 194 6.47 -11.09 -8.85
C ILE A 194 5.09 -11.31 -9.46
N LYS A 195 4.48 -10.31 -10.10
CA LYS A 195 3.22 -10.45 -10.83
C LYS A 195 3.33 -11.43 -12.01
N ASN A 196 4.52 -11.55 -12.60
CA ASN A 196 4.80 -12.52 -13.66
C ASN A 196 4.90 -13.98 -13.16
N ILE A 197 4.83 -14.21 -11.85
CA ILE A 197 4.76 -15.55 -11.28
C ILE A 197 3.30 -16.02 -11.37
N GLU A 198 2.97 -16.66 -12.48
CA GLU A 198 1.67 -17.31 -12.67
C GLU A 198 1.65 -18.66 -11.95
N GLU A 199 1.30 -18.65 -10.66
CA GLU A 199 1.21 -19.87 -9.84
C GLU A 199 -0.21 -20.06 -9.30
N PRO A 200 -0.97 -21.06 -9.80
CA PRO A 200 -2.37 -21.30 -9.40
C PRO A 200 -2.57 -21.45 -7.89
N LEU A 201 -1.59 -22.02 -7.19
CA LEU A 201 -1.65 -22.20 -5.74
C LEU A 201 -1.63 -20.87 -4.97
N ILE A 202 -0.94 -19.85 -5.52
CA ILE A 202 -0.97 -18.49 -4.95
C ILE A 202 -2.38 -17.90 -5.11
N THR A 203 -2.96 -18.02 -6.30
CA THR A 203 -4.32 -17.54 -6.58
C THR A 203 -5.38 -18.21 -5.69
N GLU A 204 -5.21 -19.49 -5.37
CA GLU A 204 -6.10 -20.20 -4.44
C GLU A 204 -6.03 -19.60 -3.02
N VAL A 205 -4.83 -19.36 -2.50
CA VAL A 205 -4.66 -18.69 -1.19
C VAL A 205 -5.23 -17.28 -1.21
N GLU A 206 -4.94 -16.51 -2.26
CA GLU A 206 -5.44 -15.14 -2.44
C GLU A 206 -6.97 -15.07 -2.41
N LYS A 207 -7.63 -16.02 -3.08
CA LYS A 207 -9.08 -16.14 -3.07
C LYS A 207 -9.62 -16.39 -1.66
N VAL A 208 -9.05 -17.35 -0.92
CA VAL A 208 -9.48 -17.66 0.45
C VAL A 208 -9.28 -16.45 1.39
N VAL A 209 -8.17 -15.72 1.24
CA VAL A 209 -7.91 -14.50 2.00
C VAL A 209 -8.91 -13.41 1.66
N GLN A 210 -9.25 -13.24 0.39
CA GLN A 210 -10.24 -12.28 -0.07
C GLN A 210 -11.66 -12.63 0.42
N ASP A 211 -12.02 -13.91 0.42
CA ASP A 211 -13.30 -14.40 0.95
C ASP A 211 -13.40 -14.19 2.47
N CYS A 212 -12.32 -14.44 3.21
CA CYS A 212 -12.23 -14.06 4.63
C CYS A 212 -12.47 -12.56 4.82
N TYR A 213 -11.80 -11.71 4.03
CA TYR A 213 -12.00 -10.26 4.09
C TYR A 213 -13.47 -9.88 3.88
N LEU A 214 -14.11 -10.39 2.82
CA LEU A 214 -15.51 -10.07 2.50
C LEU A 214 -16.49 -10.59 3.57
N PHE A 215 -16.25 -11.78 4.13
CA PHE A 215 -17.11 -12.39 5.14
C PHE A 215 -17.19 -11.56 6.44
N TYR A 216 -16.11 -10.87 6.81
CA TYR A 216 -16.04 -10.06 8.03
C TYR A 216 -16.20 -8.56 7.78
N ARG A 217 -15.81 -8.02 6.62
CA ARG A 217 -15.84 -6.57 6.33
C ARG A 217 -17.25 -5.98 6.37
N TRP A 218 -18.22 -6.73 5.85
CA TRP A 218 -19.60 -6.29 5.65
C TRP A 218 -20.58 -6.83 6.71
N SER A 219 -20.08 -7.55 7.72
CA SER A 219 -20.92 -8.11 8.77
C SER A 219 -20.37 -7.74 10.15
N VAL A 220 -20.98 -6.70 10.74
CA VAL A 220 -20.70 -6.28 12.13
C VAL A 220 -20.91 -7.45 13.11
N LYS A 221 -21.96 -8.25 12.87
CA LYS A 221 -22.25 -9.48 13.63
C LYS A 221 -21.09 -10.48 13.57
N ASN A 222 -20.70 -10.93 12.37
CA ASN A 222 -19.61 -11.92 12.21
C ASN A 222 -18.30 -11.41 12.79
N TRP A 223 -18.01 -10.11 12.61
CA TRP A 223 -16.82 -9.49 13.19
C TRP A 223 -16.85 -9.53 14.72
N GLY A 224 -17.97 -9.14 15.34
CA GLY A 224 -18.13 -9.17 16.79
C GLY A 224 -18.07 -10.59 17.36
N GLU A 225 -18.66 -11.57 16.68
CA GLU A 225 -18.60 -12.99 17.07
C GLU A 225 -17.18 -13.55 16.95
N LEU A 226 -16.46 -13.23 15.86
CA LEU A 226 -15.04 -13.59 15.73
C LEU A 226 -14.19 -12.98 16.84
N GLN A 227 -14.43 -11.73 17.23
CA GLN A 227 -13.71 -11.10 18.35
C GLN A 227 -13.96 -11.83 19.67
N LYS A 228 -15.19 -12.28 19.94
CA LYS A 228 -15.51 -13.09 21.14
C LYS A 228 -14.76 -14.41 21.14
N VAL A 229 -14.75 -15.12 20.00
CA VAL A 229 -13.96 -16.35 19.81
C VAL A 229 -12.48 -16.08 20.03
N GLY A 230 -11.96 -14.98 19.48
CA GLY A 230 -10.60 -14.52 19.70
C GLY A 230 -10.25 -14.35 21.17
N SER A 231 -11.08 -13.63 21.94
CA SER A 231 -10.89 -13.44 23.38
C SER A 231 -10.84 -14.76 24.14
N LEU A 232 -11.71 -15.72 23.81
CA LEU A 232 -11.72 -17.05 24.42
C LEU A 232 -10.43 -17.84 24.12
N LEU A 233 -9.94 -17.74 22.89
CA LEU A 233 -8.69 -18.36 22.47
C LEU A 233 -7.43 -17.56 22.86
N LYS A 234 -7.60 -16.42 23.56
CA LYS A 234 -6.52 -15.47 23.90
C LYS A 234 -5.75 -14.96 22.67
N ILE A 235 -6.43 -14.83 21.53
CA ILE A 235 -5.92 -14.29 20.28
C ILE A 235 -6.43 -12.86 20.10
N SER A 236 -5.51 -11.89 19.99
CA SER A 236 -5.87 -10.53 19.60
C SER A 236 -6.16 -10.48 18.10
N VAL A 237 -7.41 -10.76 17.74
CA VAL A 237 -7.85 -10.90 16.34
C VAL A 237 -7.56 -9.61 15.56
N LYS A 238 -6.81 -9.75 14.48
CA LYS A 238 -6.58 -8.67 13.52
C LYS A 238 -7.70 -8.69 12.49
N ARG A 239 -8.29 -7.56 12.12
CA ARG A 239 -9.29 -7.61 11.04
C ARG A 239 -8.63 -8.08 9.74
N PRO A 240 -9.17 -9.10 9.03
CA PRO A 240 -8.67 -9.47 7.71
C PRO A 240 -8.63 -8.24 6.80
N ALA A 241 -7.54 -8.11 6.04
CA ALA A 241 -7.30 -6.95 5.20
C ALA A 241 -7.62 -7.24 3.74
N LYS A 242 -7.99 -6.19 2.98
CA LYS A 242 -8.11 -6.29 1.53
C LYS A 242 -6.74 -6.65 0.94
N LEU A 243 -6.72 -7.60 0.01
CA LEU A 243 -5.50 -8.10 -0.62
C LEU A 243 -4.81 -7.00 -1.47
N ILE A 244 -5.60 -6.16 -2.13
CA ILE A 244 -5.12 -5.10 -3.03
C ILE A 244 -5.01 -3.76 -2.29
N GLY A 245 -3.86 -3.08 -2.43
CA GLY A 245 -3.61 -1.73 -1.94
C GLY A 245 -2.30 -1.14 -2.46
N VAL A 246 -2.05 0.15 -2.16
CA VAL A 246 -0.80 0.87 -2.49
C VAL A 246 0.38 0.22 -1.77
N ARG A 247 1.51 -0.03 -2.45
CA ARG A 247 2.60 -0.93 -2.00
C ARG A 247 2.15 -2.38 -1.94
N TRP A 248 1.93 -2.96 -3.11
CA TRP A 248 1.23 -4.23 -3.32
C TRP A 248 1.76 -5.36 -2.43
N LEU A 249 3.08 -5.54 -2.35
CA LEU A 249 3.72 -6.61 -1.54
C LEU A 249 3.46 -6.51 -0.04
N ALA A 250 3.53 -5.29 0.51
CA ALA A 250 3.30 -5.08 1.94
C ALA A 250 1.83 -5.36 2.30
N HIS A 251 0.90 -5.06 1.39
CA HIS A 251 -0.51 -5.40 1.53
C HIS A 251 -0.76 -6.91 1.44
N HIS A 252 -0.14 -7.61 0.47
CA HIS A 252 -0.27 -9.07 0.32
C HIS A 252 0.23 -9.79 1.57
N TYR A 253 1.44 -9.45 2.05
CA TYR A 253 1.96 -9.98 3.30
C TYR A 253 1.01 -9.75 4.48
N ARG A 254 0.51 -8.52 4.66
CA ARG A 254 -0.36 -8.17 5.79
C ARG A 254 -1.67 -8.94 5.75
N ALA A 255 -2.29 -9.08 4.58
CA ALA A 255 -3.56 -9.78 4.41
C ALA A 255 -3.42 -11.28 4.68
N ILE A 256 -2.44 -11.94 4.05
CA ILE A 256 -2.16 -13.37 4.24
C ILE A 256 -1.80 -13.65 5.69
N ASN A 257 -0.88 -12.86 6.27
CA ASN A 257 -0.44 -13.06 7.65
C ASN A 257 -1.56 -12.80 8.67
N ALA A 258 -2.51 -11.90 8.39
CA ALA A 258 -3.67 -11.70 9.24
C ALA A 258 -4.56 -12.96 9.27
N VAL A 259 -4.85 -13.56 8.12
CA VAL A 259 -5.62 -14.81 8.05
C VAL A 259 -4.87 -15.95 8.71
N ARG A 260 -3.56 -16.11 8.44
CA ARG A 260 -2.70 -17.11 9.09
C ARG A 260 -2.73 -16.99 10.62
N PHE A 261 -2.55 -15.78 11.15
CA PHE A 261 -2.51 -15.52 12.59
C PHE A 261 -3.86 -15.75 13.26
N ASN A 262 -4.96 -15.34 12.60
CA ASN A 262 -6.30 -15.53 13.13
C ASN A 262 -6.89 -16.91 12.84
N TRP A 263 -6.17 -17.79 12.15
CA TRP A 263 -6.71 -19.04 11.61
C TRP A 263 -7.49 -19.85 12.66
N PRO A 264 -7.00 -20.05 13.92
CA PRO A 264 -7.75 -20.81 14.92
C PRO A 264 -9.11 -20.17 15.26
N ALA A 265 -9.15 -18.84 15.38
CA ALA A 265 -10.38 -18.10 15.67
C ALA A 265 -11.34 -18.11 14.48
N ILE A 266 -10.82 -17.96 13.26
CA ILE A 266 -11.63 -17.98 12.03
C ILE A 266 -12.26 -19.36 11.85
N VAL A 267 -11.50 -20.44 11.96
CA VAL A 267 -11.98 -21.83 11.83
C VAL A 267 -13.05 -22.13 12.88
N THR A 268 -12.80 -21.80 14.14
CA THR A 268 -13.76 -21.99 15.23
C THR A 268 -15.06 -21.22 14.97
N HIS A 269 -14.95 -19.95 14.58
CA HIS A 269 -16.11 -19.11 14.29
C HIS A 269 -16.92 -19.63 13.10
N LEU A 270 -16.27 -19.99 11.99
CA LEU A 270 -16.96 -20.51 10.81
C LEU A 270 -17.65 -21.84 11.10
N ASN A 271 -17.05 -22.69 11.93
CA ASN A 271 -17.69 -23.93 12.40
C ASN A 271 -18.95 -23.63 13.21
N ASN A 272 -18.90 -22.66 14.14
CA ASN A 272 -20.08 -22.23 14.91
C ASN A 272 -21.20 -21.67 14.01
N VAL A 273 -20.86 -20.88 12.99
CA VAL A 273 -21.81 -20.37 12.01
C VAL A 273 -22.40 -21.49 11.16
N GLY A 274 -21.58 -22.46 10.73
CA GLY A 274 -22.02 -23.60 9.93
C GLY A 274 -22.96 -24.54 10.70
N SER A 275 -22.69 -24.75 11.99
CA SER A 275 -23.47 -25.60 12.88
C SER A 275 -24.70 -24.93 13.51
N SER A 276 -24.93 -23.63 13.30
CA SER A 276 -26.06 -22.93 13.90
C SER A 276 -27.40 -23.42 13.30
N CYS A 277 -28.25 -24.03 14.13
CA CYS A 277 -29.62 -24.45 13.76
C CYS A 277 -30.68 -23.34 13.96
N SER A 278 -30.27 -22.07 14.14
CA SER A 278 -31.21 -20.97 14.37
C SER A 278 -32.02 -20.63 13.12
N ALA A 279 -33.34 -20.42 13.29
CA ALA A 279 -34.26 -19.99 12.23
C ALA A 279 -33.84 -18.68 11.54
N ASP A 280 -33.10 -17.81 12.24
CA ASP A 280 -32.62 -16.51 11.73
C ASP A 280 -31.37 -16.58 10.82
N ALA A 281 -30.68 -17.73 10.75
CA ALA A 281 -29.46 -17.87 9.96
C ALA A 281 -29.78 -18.32 8.53
N SER A 282 -29.56 -17.43 7.56
CA SER A 282 -29.80 -17.75 6.15
C SER A 282 -28.99 -18.98 5.71
N LEU A 283 -29.65 -19.93 5.04
CA LEU A 283 -29.05 -21.15 4.48
C LEU A 283 -27.77 -20.81 3.68
N LYS A 284 -27.85 -19.76 2.85
CA LYS A 284 -26.73 -19.25 2.05
C LYS A 284 -25.52 -18.86 2.88
N LYS A 285 -25.70 -18.25 4.05
CA LYS A 285 -24.59 -17.81 4.90
C LYS A 285 -23.90 -18.99 5.60
N ARG A 286 -24.67 -20.03 5.95
CA ARG A 286 -24.13 -21.29 6.49
C ARG A 286 -23.30 -22.03 5.44
N GLU A 287 -23.82 -22.14 4.22
CA GLU A 287 -23.10 -22.74 3.09
C GLU A 287 -21.80 -21.98 2.77
N GLN A 288 -21.85 -20.64 2.73
CA GLN A 288 -20.66 -19.80 2.57
C GLN A 288 -19.63 -20.04 3.69
N ALA A 289 -20.07 -20.12 4.95
CA ALA A 289 -19.18 -20.35 6.08
C ALA A 289 -18.50 -21.73 6.01
N MET A 290 -19.27 -22.77 5.67
CA MET A 290 -18.74 -24.13 5.53
C MET A 290 -17.80 -24.27 4.33
N THR A 291 -18.12 -23.65 3.19
CA THR A 291 -17.24 -23.62 2.02
C THR A 291 -15.90 -22.96 2.36
N LEU A 292 -15.94 -21.80 3.04
CA LEU A 292 -14.74 -21.09 3.47
C LEU A 292 -13.94 -21.90 4.51
N LEU A 293 -14.63 -22.60 5.42
CA LEU A 293 -14.01 -23.48 6.41
C LEU A 293 -13.27 -24.66 5.75
N ASP A 294 -13.86 -25.29 4.74
CA ASP A 294 -13.24 -26.38 4.00
C ASP A 294 -11.97 -25.92 3.27
N MET A 295 -12.03 -24.73 2.64
CA MET A 295 -10.85 -24.14 1.99
C MET A 295 -9.74 -23.81 3.00
N LEU A 296 -10.08 -23.25 4.17
CA LEU A 296 -9.10 -22.94 5.23
C LEU A 296 -8.44 -24.19 5.84
N ARG A 297 -9.11 -25.34 5.81
CA ARG A 297 -8.61 -26.63 6.31
C ARG A 297 -7.91 -27.46 5.24
N ALA A 298 -7.87 -27.00 4.00
CA ALA A 298 -7.14 -27.69 2.94
C ALA A 298 -5.63 -27.66 3.25
N LEU A 299 -4.96 -28.82 3.07
CA LEU A 299 -3.51 -28.93 3.29
C LEU A 299 -2.73 -27.93 2.42
N VAL A 300 -3.15 -27.80 1.17
CA VAL A 300 -2.60 -26.84 0.21
C VAL A 300 -2.67 -25.42 0.77
N PHE A 301 -3.83 -25.00 1.27
CA PHE A 301 -3.97 -23.65 1.85
C PHE A 301 -3.02 -23.43 3.04
N VAL A 302 -2.94 -24.39 3.97
CA VAL A 302 -2.10 -24.26 5.18
C VAL A 302 -0.62 -24.18 4.81
N PHE A 303 -0.12 -25.12 4.01
CA PHE A 303 1.27 -25.17 3.58
C PHE A 303 1.66 -23.95 2.75
N MET A 304 0.82 -23.58 1.77
CA MET A 304 1.08 -22.42 0.92
C MET A 304 0.98 -21.10 1.69
N THR A 305 0.06 -20.97 2.64
CA THR A 305 -0.02 -19.77 3.49
C THR A 305 1.23 -19.60 4.35
N ASN A 306 1.73 -20.69 4.93
CA ASN A 306 3.00 -20.69 5.68
C ASN A 306 4.18 -20.28 4.78
N PHE A 307 4.30 -20.88 3.59
CA PHE A 307 5.31 -20.52 2.60
C PHE A 307 5.22 -19.04 2.20
N LEU A 308 4.03 -18.58 1.80
CA LEU A 308 3.79 -17.22 1.31
C LEU A 308 4.05 -16.17 2.38
N CYS A 309 3.78 -16.47 3.66
CA CYS A 309 4.16 -15.56 4.74
C CYS A 309 5.68 -15.34 4.80
N SER A 310 6.49 -16.41 4.71
CA SER A 310 7.96 -16.28 4.70
C SER A 310 8.47 -15.63 3.41
N TYR A 311 7.93 -16.04 2.26
CA TYR A 311 8.29 -15.50 0.95
C TYR A 311 8.00 -13.99 0.85
N PHE A 312 6.78 -13.55 1.16
CA PHE A 312 6.42 -12.14 1.12
C PHE A 312 7.06 -11.33 2.24
N ALA A 313 7.48 -11.93 3.36
CA ALA A 313 8.25 -11.22 4.39
C ALA A 313 9.59 -10.73 3.81
N ILE A 314 10.32 -11.60 3.11
CA ILE A 314 11.60 -11.27 2.45
C ILE A 314 11.38 -10.16 1.41
N LEU A 315 10.38 -10.31 0.54
CA LEU A 315 10.12 -9.39 -0.57
C LEU A 315 9.58 -8.03 -0.11
N LYS A 316 8.74 -8.01 0.93
CA LYS A 316 8.24 -6.77 1.54
C LYS A 316 9.39 -5.88 2.01
N GLU A 317 10.41 -6.45 2.65
CA GLU A 317 11.57 -5.66 3.09
C GLU A 317 12.30 -4.99 1.94
N MET A 318 12.48 -5.71 0.82
CA MET A 318 13.06 -5.15 -0.40
C MET A 318 12.18 -4.03 -0.93
N SER A 319 10.88 -4.28 -1.09
CA SER A 319 9.90 -3.30 -1.58
C SER A 319 9.92 -2.00 -0.77
N LEU A 320 9.93 -2.09 0.57
CA LEU A 320 10.00 -0.92 1.44
C LEU A 320 11.36 -0.20 1.37
N THR A 321 12.45 -0.94 1.16
CA THR A 321 13.78 -0.34 0.99
C THR A 321 13.86 0.46 -0.32
N LEU A 322 13.35 -0.09 -1.43
CA LEU A 322 13.33 0.55 -2.74
C LEU A 322 12.44 1.81 -2.82
N GLN A 323 11.63 2.06 -1.81
CA GLN A 323 10.73 3.23 -1.71
C GLN A 323 11.25 4.31 -0.76
N LYS A 324 12.45 4.15 -0.21
CA LYS A 324 13.07 5.20 0.60
C LYS A 324 13.55 6.34 -0.28
N ASN A 325 13.50 7.56 0.25
CA ASN A 325 13.86 8.78 -0.47
C ASN A 325 15.39 8.99 -0.59
N ASP A 326 16.19 8.21 0.12
CA ASP A 326 17.64 8.31 0.27
C ASP A 326 18.39 7.06 -0.21
N ILE A 327 17.72 6.18 -0.97
CA ILE A 327 18.34 4.95 -1.46
C ILE A 327 19.32 5.23 -2.62
N THR A 328 20.50 4.60 -2.55
CA THR A 328 21.52 4.67 -3.60
C THR A 328 21.55 3.39 -4.44
N VAL A 329 22.15 3.46 -5.63
CA VAL A 329 22.20 2.32 -6.57
C VAL A 329 22.97 1.12 -5.99
N ASP A 330 24.05 1.36 -5.25
CA ASP A 330 24.81 0.31 -4.54
C ASP A 330 23.95 -0.41 -3.51
N GLN A 331 23.17 0.34 -2.70
CA GLN A 331 22.24 -0.25 -1.73
C GLN A 331 21.15 -1.09 -2.41
N VAL A 332 20.67 -0.67 -3.59
CA VAL A 332 19.73 -1.47 -4.39
C VAL A 332 20.38 -2.80 -4.78
N VAL A 333 21.60 -2.77 -5.33
CA VAL A 333 22.32 -3.97 -5.76
C VAL A 333 22.56 -4.92 -4.59
N ASP A 334 23.04 -4.40 -3.46
CA ASP A 334 23.28 -5.18 -2.25
C ASP A 334 22.00 -5.82 -1.73
N LYS A 335 20.90 -5.05 -1.67
CA LYS A 335 19.61 -5.58 -1.20
C LYS A 335 19.07 -6.65 -2.15
N VAL A 336 19.23 -6.50 -3.47
CA VAL A 336 18.88 -7.55 -4.45
C VAL A 336 19.67 -8.82 -4.18
N GLN A 337 20.98 -8.72 -3.96
CA GLN A 337 21.82 -9.89 -3.67
C GLN A 337 21.45 -10.56 -2.35
N CYS A 338 21.18 -9.77 -1.30
CA CYS A 338 20.71 -10.29 -0.02
C CYS A 338 19.39 -11.04 -0.17
N VAL A 339 18.43 -10.46 -0.89
CA VAL A 339 17.11 -11.08 -1.12
C VAL A 339 17.25 -12.37 -1.93
N LYS A 340 18.07 -12.38 -2.99
CA LYS A 340 18.36 -13.60 -3.75
C LYS A 340 18.92 -14.71 -2.85
N LYS A 341 19.89 -14.40 -1.98
CA LYS A 341 20.44 -15.35 -1.01
C LYS A 341 19.35 -15.88 -0.06
N SER A 342 18.51 -15.00 0.48
CA SER A 342 17.40 -15.40 1.37
C SER A 342 16.37 -16.29 0.68
N LEU A 343 16.04 -16.01 -0.59
CA LEU A 343 15.11 -16.83 -1.37
C LEU A 343 15.73 -18.19 -1.73
N LEU A 344 17.02 -18.23 -2.08
CA LEU A 344 17.74 -19.49 -2.31
C LEU A 344 17.82 -20.34 -1.04
N LYS A 345 18.03 -19.70 0.12
CA LYS A 345 17.96 -20.37 1.42
C LYS A 345 16.57 -20.95 1.68
N LEU A 346 15.50 -20.17 1.44
CA LEU A 346 14.12 -20.63 1.60
C LEU A 346 13.78 -21.83 0.69
N LYS A 347 14.45 -21.95 -0.46
CA LYS A 347 14.30 -23.08 -1.39
C LYS A 347 14.99 -24.36 -0.89
N MET A 348 15.93 -24.29 0.05
CA MET A 348 16.62 -25.47 0.57
C MET A 348 15.61 -26.38 1.28
N GLU A 349 15.68 -27.69 1.03
CA GLU A 349 14.69 -28.66 1.49
C GLU A 349 14.40 -28.56 2.99
N LYS A 350 15.46 -28.45 3.81
CA LYS A 350 15.33 -28.29 5.26
C LYS A 350 14.51 -27.05 5.64
N GLU A 351 14.89 -25.89 5.13
CA GLU A 351 14.25 -24.60 5.45
C GLU A 351 12.83 -24.51 4.88
N LEU A 352 12.62 -25.08 3.69
CA LEU A 352 11.29 -25.19 3.08
C LEU A 352 10.39 -26.07 3.94
N ASN A 353 10.87 -27.25 4.35
CA ASN A 353 10.11 -28.18 5.18
C ASN A 353 9.77 -27.58 6.55
N GLU A 354 10.72 -26.93 7.22
CA GLU A 354 10.49 -26.21 8.47
C GLU A 354 9.47 -25.08 8.29
N THR A 355 9.50 -24.37 7.15
CA THR A 355 8.57 -23.30 6.84
C THR A 355 7.15 -23.81 6.60
N ILE A 356 6.95 -24.76 5.67
CA ILE A 356 5.62 -25.19 5.27
C ILE A 356 4.90 -25.97 6.38
N HIS A 357 5.63 -26.77 7.16
CA HIS A 357 5.10 -27.54 8.29
C HIS A 357 5.02 -26.73 9.59
N LYS A 358 5.29 -25.42 9.55
CA LYS A 358 5.20 -24.58 10.74
C LYS A 358 3.80 -24.66 11.36
N ASP A 359 3.76 -24.95 12.65
CA ASP A 359 2.54 -25.15 13.45
C ASP A 359 1.66 -26.34 12.97
N VAL A 360 2.18 -27.20 12.08
CA VAL A 360 1.54 -28.44 11.60
C VAL A 360 2.08 -29.62 12.40
N GLN A 361 1.20 -30.51 12.83
CA GLN A 361 1.57 -31.74 13.52
C GLN A 361 1.00 -32.95 12.78
N ILE A 362 1.82 -33.99 12.61
CA ILE A 362 1.41 -35.26 12.01
C ILE A 362 1.37 -36.29 13.14
N ILE A 363 0.18 -36.83 13.39
CA ILE A 363 -0.09 -37.78 14.47
C ILE A 363 -0.57 -39.08 13.84
N THR A 364 0.10 -40.18 14.13
CA THR A 364 -0.39 -41.52 13.80
C THR A 364 -1.24 -42.02 14.96
N ASP A 365 -2.52 -42.32 14.73
CA ASP A 365 -3.36 -42.90 15.78
C ASP A 365 -3.10 -44.40 15.97
N THR A 366 -3.74 -44.97 16.99
CA THR A 366 -3.63 -46.39 17.38
C THR A 366 -4.03 -47.37 16.28
N ASP A 367 -4.76 -46.92 15.26
CA ASP A 367 -5.19 -47.71 14.10
C ASP A 367 -4.27 -47.50 12.87
N ASN A 368 -3.06 -46.93 13.05
CA ASN A 368 -2.16 -46.51 11.97
C ASN A 368 -2.76 -45.45 11.02
N LYS A 369 -3.79 -44.70 11.44
CA LYS A 369 -4.34 -43.61 10.62
C LYS A 369 -3.54 -42.33 10.86
N ILE A 370 -3.10 -41.72 9.76
CA ILE A 370 -2.40 -40.42 9.78
C ILE A 370 -3.44 -39.31 9.96
N LYS A 371 -3.29 -38.51 11.02
CA LYS A 371 -4.03 -37.28 11.30
C LYS A 371 -3.08 -36.11 11.18
N VAL A 372 -3.45 -35.11 10.39
CA VAL A 372 -2.70 -33.86 10.28
C VAL A 372 -3.49 -32.78 11.01
N THR A 373 -2.84 -32.05 11.91
CA THR A 373 -3.44 -30.95 12.65
C THR A 373 -2.66 -29.66 12.43
N TYR A 374 -3.36 -28.52 12.53
CA TYR A 374 -2.78 -27.19 12.51
C TYR A 374 -3.44 -26.37 13.62
N HIS A 375 -2.62 -25.84 14.53
CA HIS A 375 -3.11 -25.24 15.81
C HIS A 375 -4.10 -26.12 16.59
N GLY A 376 -3.90 -27.45 16.56
CA GLY A 376 -4.74 -28.43 17.27
C GLY A 376 -6.04 -28.82 16.56
N GLU A 377 -6.40 -28.16 15.46
CA GLU A 377 -7.56 -28.51 14.63
C GLU A 377 -7.15 -29.46 13.49
N MET A 378 -8.00 -30.45 13.17
CA MET A 378 -7.71 -31.35 12.05
C MET A 378 -7.78 -30.63 10.70
N ILE A 379 -6.77 -30.86 9.86
CA ILE A 379 -6.66 -30.36 8.49
C ILE A 379 -6.40 -31.52 7.54
N GLY A 380 -6.90 -31.46 6.31
CA GLY A 380 -6.71 -32.54 5.33
C GLY A 380 -7.37 -33.85 5.75
N ILE A 381 -8.49 -34.17 5.13
CA ILE A 381 -9.13 -35.48 5.30
C ILE A 381 -8.43 -36.44 4.33
N SER A 382 -7.93 -37.59 4.80
CA SER A 382 -7.47 -38.65 3.88
C SER A 382 -8.61 -38.97 2.89
N ALA A 383 -8.30 -39.30 1.63
CA ALA A 383 -9.32 -39.54 0.59
C ALA A 383 -10.44 -40.53 1.03
N GLN A 384 -10.16 -41.37 2.02
CA GLN A 384 -11.07 -42.35 2.62
C GLN A 384 -12.14 -41.71 3.53
N GLN A 385 -11.76 -40.75 4.37
CA GLN A 385 -12.70 -40.05 5.26
C GLN A 385 -13.55 -39.00 4.51
N ASN A 386 -13.08 -38.50 3.35
CA ASN A 386 -13.89 -37.62 2.48
C ASN A 386 -15.06 -38.37 1.83
N ARG A 387 -14.90 -39.69 1.58
CA ARG A 387 -16.02 -40.55 1.15
C ARG A 387 -17.02 -40.73 2.29
N GLU A 388 -16.55 -40.97 3.52
CA GLU A 388 -17.40 -41.14 4.70
C GLU A 388 -18.18 -39.87 5.07
N LYS A 389 -17.55 -38.68 5.01
CA LYS A 389 -18.25 -37.40 5.23
C LYS A 389 -19.27 -37.09 4.14
N ARG A 390 -18.98 -37.40 2.87
CA ARG A 390 -19.97 -37.25 1.78
C ARG A 390 -21.15 -38.20 1.97
N SER A 391 -20.90 -39.43 2.43
CA SER A 391 -21.95 -40.40 2.77
C SER A 391 -22.78 -39.98 3.99
N GLN A 392 -22.17 -39.37 5.02
CA GLN A 392 -22.89 -38.85 6.19
C GLN A 392 -23.68 -37.58 5.89
N SER A 393 -23.13 -36.66 5.10
CA SER A 393 -23.83 -35.45 4.67
C SER A 393 -25.00 -35.76 3.71
N ALA A 394 -24.87 -36.79 2.87
CA ALA A 394 -25.98 -37.31 2.07
C ALA A 394 -27.10 -37.89 2.97
N LYS A 395 -26.76 -38.68 3.99
CA LYS A 395 -27.73 -39.22 4.95
C LYS A 395 -28.45 -38.15 5.78
N MET A 396 -27.75 -37.06 6.16
CA MET A 396 -28.38 -35.93 6.86
C MET A 396 -29.32 -35.10 5.98
N LYS A 397 -29.10 -35.05 4.66
CA LYS A 397 -30.03 -34.41 3.72
C LYS A 397 -31.30 -35.24 3.47
N GLU A 398 -31.25 -36.55 3.69
CA GLU A 398 -32.42 -37.44 3.60
C GLU A 398 -33.27 -37.46 4.89
N THR A 399 -32.79 -36.88 5.99
CA THR A 399 -33.45 -36.87 7.31
C THR A 399 -33.89 -35.48 7.78
N CYS A 400 -33.86 -34.46 6.91
CA CYS A 400 -34.35 -33.11 7.20
C CYS A 400 -35.51 -32.72 6.29
#